data_AF-A0AAW0DKT6-F1
#
_entry.id   AF-A0AAW0DKT6-F1
#
_cell.length_a   1.000
_cell.length_b   1.000
_cell.length_c   1.000
_cell.angle_alpha   90.00
_cell.angle_beta   90.00
_cell.angle_gamma   90.00
#
_symmetry.space_group_name_H-M   'P 1'
#
loop_
_entity.id
_entity.type
_entity.pdbx_description
1 polymer ?
#
loop_
_entity_poly.entity_id
_entity_poly.type
_entity_poly.pdbx_seq_one_letter_code
_entity_poly.pdbx_strand_id
1 'polypeptide(L)'
;MNSGGVVRKIDSWGTRVLPQRMKRHKQIYGLGDYWTLHFDASPRTIQSLNKIMRQDPLVVRWTVLKLGSKVEDIAAKGRSTIEGEEHVNAAAELVQ
;
A
#
# COMPACT_ATOMS: atom_id res chain seq x y z
N MET A 1 1.02 15.75 7.70
CA MET A 1 2.03 15.11 6.83
C MET A 1 3.38 15.77 7.06
N ASN A 2 3.92 15.69 8.28
CA ASN A 2 5.02 16.57 8.71
C ASN A 2 6.33 15.81 8.93
N SER A 3 6.37 14.51 8.59
CA SER A 3 7.46 13.59 8.93
C SER A 3 8.33 13.20 7.73
N GLY A 4 8.32 14.00 6.65
CA GLY A 4 9.23 13.89 5.52
C GLY A 4 9.09 12.64 4.63
N GLY A 5 7.91 11.99 4.63
CA GLY A 5 7.61 10.89 3.71
C GLY A 5 6.86 11.36 2.47
N VAL A 6 7.05 10.66 1.34
CA VAL A 6 6.39 10.96 0.06
C VAL A 6 5.41 9.83 -0.27
N VAL A 7 4.18 10.19 -0.62
CA VAL A 7 3.19 9.26 -1.15
C VAL A 7 3.28 9.28 -2.66
N ARG A 8 3.51 8.11 -3.28
CA ARG A 8 3.58 7.95 -4.74
C ARG A 8 2.19 7.73 -5.34
N LYS A 9 1.40 6.85 -4.73
CA LYS A 9 0.08 6.47 -5.24
C LYS A 9 -0.84 5.93 -4.15
N ILE A 10 -2.14 6.16 -4.33
CA ILE A 10 -3.23 5.59 -3.53
C ILE A 10 -4.22 4.98 -4.51
N ASP A 11 -4.49 3.69 -4.37
CA ASP A 11 -5.48 2.99 -5.18
C ASP A 11 -6.58 2.42 -4.27
N SER A 12 -7.84 2.62 -4.65
CA SER A 12 -8.98 2.01 -3.98
C SER A 12 -9.53 0.85 -4.80
N TRP A 13 -9.71 -0.30 -4.17
CA TRP A 13 -10.25 -1.52 -4.77
C TRP A 13 -11.73 -1.73 -4.45
N GLY A 14 -12.31 -0.82 -3.64
CA GLY A 14 -13.69 -0.85 -3.19
C GLY A 14 -13.99 -1.90 -2.10
N THR A 15 -15.27 -2.02 -1.78
CA THR A 15 -15.77 -2.97 -0.78
C THR A 15 -15.76 -4.39 -1.34
N ARG A 16 -15.10 -5.31 -0.64
CA ARG A 16 -15.03 -6.73 -1.02
C ARG A 16 -15.31 -7.62 0.19
N VAL A 17 -15.65 -8.89 -0.10
CA VAL A 17 -15.78 -9.91 0.94
C VAL A 17 -14.42 -10.23 1.55
N LEU A 18 -14.36 -10.28 2.88
CA LEU A 18 -13.14 -10.70 3.57
C LEU A 18 -12.95 -12.21 3.39
N PRO A 19 -11.72 -12.71 3.16
CA PRO A 19 -11.45 -14.13 3.01
C PRO A 19 -11.92 -14.98 4.20
N GLN A 20 -11.93 -14.39 5.39
CA GLN A 20 -12.47 -14.96 6.62
C GLN A 20 -13.12 -13.84 7.44
N ARG A 21 -14.13 -14.17 8.25
CA ARG A 21 -14.69 -13.22 9.22
C ARG A 21 -13.62 -12.79 10.23
N MET A 22 -13.43 -11.49 10.40
CA MET A 22 -12.38 -10.93 11.26
C MET A 22 -12.97 -10.18 12.43
N LYS A 23 -12.45 -10.41 13.64
CA LYS A 23 -12.85 -9.67 14.85
C LYS A 23 -11.83 -8.59 15.16
N ARG A 24 -12.27 -7.33 15.26
CA ARG A 24 -11.43 -6.19 15.58
C ARG A 24 -12.24 -5.11 16.29
N HIS A 25 -11.65 -4.42 17.28
CA HIS A 25 -12.32 -3.39 18.08
C HIS A 25 -13.73 -3.78 18.57
N LYS A 26 -13.86 -5.03 19.06
CA LYS A 26 -15.12 -5.65 19.53
C LYS A 26 -16.22 -5.86 18.47
N GLN A 27 -15.95 -5.60 17.19
CA GLN A 27 -16.85 -5.87 16.08
C GLN A 27 -16.35 -7.04 15.23
N ILE A 28 -17.27 -7.68 14.49
CA ILE A 28 -16.95 -8.77 13.55
C ILE A 28 -17.30 -8.30 12.15
N TYR A 29 -16.32 -8.32 11.26
CA TYR A 29 -16.42 -7.87 9.88
C TYR A 29 -16.46 -9.07 8.93
N GLY A 30 -17.32 -9.00 7.91
CA GLY A 30 -17.36 -9.93 6.77
C GLY A 30 -17.10 -9.24 5.42
N LEU A 31 -17.18 -7.92 5.39
CA LEU A 31 -16.87 -7.05 4.25
C LEU A 31 -15.82 -6.03 4.69
N GLY A 32 -15.04 -5.52 3.75
CA GLY A 32 -14.12 -4.42 4.01
C GLY A 32 -13.70 -3.71 2.73
N ASP A 33 -13.34 -2.44 2.86
CA ASP A 33 -12.78 -1.65 1.77
C ASP A 33 -11.29 -1.92 1.66
N TYR A 34 -10.87 -2.34 0.47
CA TYR A 34 -9.47 -2.58 0.17
C TYR A 34 -8.88 -1.35 -0.49
N TRP A 35 -7.71 -0.93 -0.02
CA TRP A 35 -6.93 0.14 -0.63
C TRP A 35 -5.45 -0.17 -0.47
N THR A 36 -4.65 0.34 -1.39
CA THR A 36 -3.19 0.23 -1.36
C THR A 36 -2.59 1.63 -1.37
N LEU A 37 -1.48 1.78 -0.64
CA LEU A 37 -0.73 3.01 -0.56
C LEU A 37 0.73 2.70 -0.85
N HIS A 38 1.24 3.30 -1.91
CA HIS A 38 2.65 3.26 -2.26
C HIS A 38 3.31 4.53 -1.75
N PHE A 39 4.28 4.38 -0.86
CA PHE A 39 4.94 5.50 -0.21
C PHE A 39 6.39 5.19 0.11
N ASP A 40 7.20 6.25 0.17
CA ASP A 40 8.55 6.23 0.68
C ASP A 40 8.59 6.97 2.02
N ALA A 41 9.06 6.29 3.06
CA ALA A 41 9.24 6.92 4.36
C ALA A 41 10.36 6.27 5.16
N SER A 42 10.89 7.02 6.13
CA SER A 42 11.86 6.48 7.08
C SER A 42 11.23 5.37 7.93
N PRO A 43 12.03 4.40 8.43
CA PRO A 43 11.54 3.36 9.33
C PRO A 43 10.81 3.90 10.58
N ARG A 44 11.25 5.05 11.10
CA ARG A 44 10.60 5.72 12.25
C ARG A 44 9.18 6.19 11.91
N THR A 45 8.99 6.71 10.71
CA THR A 45 7.67 7.13 10.23
C THR A 45 6.75 5.92 10.05
N ILE A 46 7.26 4.79 9.54
CA ILE A 46 6.50 3.53 9.41
C ILE A 46 6.05 3.01 10.78
N GLN A 47 6.91 3.04 11.80
CA GLN A 47 6.52 2.66 13.16
C GLN A 47 5.40 3.55 13.72
N SER A 48 5.44 4.84 13.41
CA SER A 48 4.39 5.78 13.82
C SER A 48 3.07 5.51 13.08
N LEU A 49 3.15 5.24 11.77
CA LEU A 49 1.99 4.82 10.97
C LEU A 49 1.34 3.54 11.53
N ASN A 50 2.14 2.55 11.89
CA ASN A 50 1.64 1.32 12.51
C ASN A 50 0.91 1.56 13.84
N LYS A 51 1.35 2.56 14.64
CA LYS A 51 0.64 2.93 15.87
C LYS A 51 -0.71 3.56 15.56
N ILE A 52 -0.76 4.46 14.59
CA ILE A 52 -2.01 5.12 14.14
C ILE A 52 -3.00 4.07 13.64
N MET A 53 -2.58 3.21 12.72
CA MET A 53 -3.42 2.14 12.16
C MET A 53 -3.91 1.15 13.21
N ARG A 54 -3.14 0.93 14.29
CA ARG A 54 -3.55 0.05 15.39
C ARG A 54 -4.65 0.66 16.26
N GLN A 55 -4.63 1.98 16.41
CA GLN A 55 -5.56 2.72 17.26
C GLN A 55 -6.86 3.04 16.53
N ASP A 56 -6.81 3.17 15.21
CA ASP A 56 -7.96 3.52 14.39
C ASP A 56 -9.03 2.39 14.40
N PRO A 57 -10.25 2.64 14.90
CA PRO A 57 -11.31 1.65 14.95
C PRO A 57 -11.83 1.22 13.57
N LEU A 58 -11.64 2.04 12.53
CA LEU A 58 -12.10 1.74 11.16
C LEU A 58 -11.17 0.76 10.44
N VAL A 59 -9.94 0.60 10.92
CA VAL A 59 -8.96 -0.28 10.30
C VAL A 59 -9.10 -1.70 10.86
N VAL A 60 -9.56 -2.62 10.02
CA VAL A 60 -9.70 -4.04 10.40
C VAL A 60 -8.34 -4.75 10.39
N ARG A 61 -7.53 -4.52 9.36
CA ARG A 61 -6.17 -5.05 9.19
C ARG A 61 -5.40 -4.20 8.18
N TRP A 62 -4.10 -4.03 8.42
CA TRP A 62 -3.16 -3.44 7.49
C TRP A 62 -1.87 -4.29 7.46
N THR A 63 -1.14 -4.20 6.36
CA THR A 63 0.16 -4.83 6.20
C THR A 63 1.06 -3.85 5.46
N VAL A 64 2.29 -3.67 5.95
CA VAL A 64 3.31 -2.87 5.27
C VAL A 64 4.35 -3.81 4.69
N LEU A 65 4.61 -3.70 3.38
CA LEU A 65 5.56 -4.55 2.67
C LEU A 65 6.76 -3.73 2.20
N LYS A 66 7.96 -4.29 2.32
CA LYS A 66 9.18 -3.71 1.75
C LYS A 66 9.30 -4.13 0.29
N LEU A 67 9.19 -3.16 -0.63
CA LEU A 67 9.17 -3.45 -2.07
C LEU A 67 10.55 -3.74 -2.67
N GLY A 68 11.63 -3.22 -2.08
CA GLY A 68 12.99 -3.41 -2.60
C GLY A 68 14.07 -3.13 -1.55
N SER A 69 15.27 -3.65 -1.79
CA SER A 69 16.45 -3.45 -0.94
C SER A 69 17.49 -2.54 -1.60
N LYS A 70 17.67 -2.64 -2.92
CA LYS A 70 18.58 -1.81 -3.69
C LYS A 70 17.86 -0.60 -4.27
N VAL A 71 18.61 0.46 -4.58
CA VAL A 71 18.07 1.73 -5.06
C VAL A 71 17.48 1.59 -6.45
N GLU A 72 18.13 0.79 -7.30
CA GLU A 72 17.72 0.54 -8.68
C GLU A 72 16.33 -0.15 -8.71
N ASP A 73 16.12 -1.14 -7.86
CA ASP A 73 14.85 -1.86 -7.73
C ASP A 73 13.71 -0.93 -7.28
N ILE A 74 14.02 -0.03 -6.33
CA ILE A 74 13.03 0.93 -5.79
C ILE A 74 12.66 1.97 -6.84
N ALA A 75 13.62 2.42 -7.65
CA ALA A 75 13.39 3.37 -8.73
C ALA A 75 12.60 2.75 -9.89
N ALA A 76 12.89 1.49 -10.26
CA ALA A 76 12.13 0.76 -11.27
C ALA A 76 10.67 0.54 -10.83
N LYS A 77 10.45 0.01 -9.62
CA LYS A 77 9.10 -0.20 -9.06
C LYS A 77 8.36 1.09 -8.78
N GLY A 78 9.09 2.16 -8.43
CA GLY A 78 8.52 3.48 -8.24
C GLY A 78 7.91 4.02 -9.52
N ARG A 79 8.63 3.93 -10.64
CA ARG A 79 8.16 4.32 -11.98
C ARG A 79 6.93 3.54 -12.43
N SER A 80 6.96 2.21 -12.31
CA SER A 80 5.79 1.38 -12.67
C SER A 80 4.54 1.71 -11.85
N THR A 81 4.72 2.15 -10.60
CA THR A 81 3.59 2.53 -9.74
C THR A 81 2.95 3.83 -10.21
N ILE A 82 3.74 4.85 -10.55
CA ILE A 82 3.22 6.17 -10.97
C ILE A 82 2.66 6.17 -12.39
N GLU A 83 3.26 5.40 -13.30
CA GLU A 83 2.83 5.32 -14.70
C GLU A 83 1.60 4.42 -14.88
N GLY A 84 1.29 3.55 -13.90
CA GLY A 84 0.24 2.54 -14.05
C GLY A 84 0.74 1.33 -14.87
N GLU A 85 0.14 0.15 -14.64
CA GLU A 85 0.59 -1.10 -15.26
C GLU A 85 0.52 -1.11 -16.80
N GLU A 86 -0.21 -0.17 -17.40
CA GLU A 86 -0.41 -0.09 -18.85
C GLU A 86 0.87 0.28 -19.63
N HIS A 87 1.78 1.07 -19.05
CA HIS A 87 2.98 1.55 -19.77
C HIS A 87 4.19 0.61 -19.66
N VAL A 88 4.19 -0.31 -18.70
CA VAL A 88 5.28 -1.28 -18.53
C VAL A 88 5.23 -2.37 -19.63
N ASN A 89 4.04 -2.71 -20.10
CA ASN A 89 3.83 -3.67 -21.19
C ASN A 89 4.19 -3.08 -22.57
N ALA A 90 3.95 -1.79 -22.80
CA ALA A 90 4.29 -1.12 -24.06
C ALA A 90 5.82 -1.09 -24.33
N ALA A 91 6.64 -0.99 -23.27
CA ALA A 91 8.10 -1.07 -23.40
C ALA A 91 8.60 -2.49 -23.68
N ALA A 92 7.84 -3.52 -23.28
CA ALA A 92 8.18 -4.92 -23.55
C ALA A 92 7.83 -5.35 -24.99
N GLU A 93 6.79 -4.76 -25.59
CA GLU A 93 6.39 -5.05 -26.97
C GLU A 93 7.29 -4.38 -28.04
N LEU A 94 7.99 -3.29 -27.71
CA LEU A 94 8.90 -2.59 -28.65
C LEU A 94 10.30 -3.24 -28.78
N VAL A 95 10.54 -4.37 -28.11
CA VAL A 95 11.83 -5.11 -28.13
C VAL A 95 11.69 -6.48 -28.84
N GLN A 96 10.53 -6.77 -29.43
CA GLN A 96 10.32 -7.91 -30.35
C GLN A 96 10.31 -7.45 -31.81
#